data_AF-A0A382PKI1-F1
#
_entry.id   AF-A0A382PKI1-F1
#
_cell.length_a   1.000
_cell.length_b   1.000
_cell.length_c   1.000
_cell.angle_alpha   90.00
_cell.angle_beta   90.00
_cell.angle_gamma   90.00
#
_symmetry.space_group_name_H-M   'P 1'
#
loop_
_entity.id
_entity.type
_entity.pdbx_description
1 polymer ?
#
loop_
_entity_poly.entity_id
_entity_poly.type
_entity_poly.pdbx_seq_one_letter_code
_entity_poly.pdbx_strand_id
1 'polypeptide(L)'
;VGIILTIISLYSYYIFTADFTSSFDLESYNNYMKYWEGHRTSAEYHPEYFIKTLILLVCACLAIMGLKNNLTENFRFGIICVLASIIFSTIIYFIYKIFFPYMPNLITLIMPTRFTILHSVIGWPLILSLLFVFIKKLGIMNKITNNFAQILIFLIVLLYSTSHYKDLIKLQNLLIKNISIQTVSLEDKNFWNEIKNVKPNGYIITSFSSSSISMRKSLKPVMLDVSSFDFVPYFPNTAKSLAKIIEEIYGIEFTNPPLELKNSGSLSDKIIKINFEKYSKKKWQQLFKDFNLIGVIVPINWKIKLTPYAKGSRFVFYVI
;
A
#
# COMPACT_ATOMS: atom_id res chain seq x y z
N VAL A 1 8.32 19.83 20.04
CA VAL A 1 7.94 20.00 18.62
C VAL A 1 7.08 18.84 18.11
N GLY A 2 7.56 17.58 18.12
CA GLY A 2 6.79 16.44 17.59
C GLY A 2 5.39 16.26 18.21
N ILE A 3 5.28 16.29 19.53
CA ILE A 3 3.97 16.16 20.23
C ILE A 3 3.00 17.28 19.83
N ILE A 4 3.50 18.51 19.71
CA ILE A 4 2.68 19.68 19.31
C ILE A 4 2.13 19.49 17.89
N LEU A 5 2.97 19.02 16.96
CA LEU A 5 2.53 18.71 15.60
C LEU A 5 1.49 17.59 15.57
N THR A 6 1.65 16.55 16.41
CA THR A 6 0.66 15.48 16.54
C THR A 6 -0.68 16.01 17.03
N ILE A 7 -0.68 16.88 18.05
CA ILE A 7 -1.90 17.48 18.59
C ILE A 7 -2.61 18.34 17.54
N ILE A 8 -1.86 19.20 16.82
CA ILE A 8 -2.42 20.04 15.75
C ILE A 8 -3.03 19.18 14.64
N SER A 9 -2.34 18.12 14.23
CA SER A 9 -2.81 17.18 13.21
C SER A 9 -4.10 16.48 13.65
N LEU A 10 -4.14 15.98 14.88
CA LEU A 10 -5.31 15.30 15.44
C LEU A 10 -6.51 16.25 15.55
N TYR A 11 -6.28 17.48 16.01
CA TYR A 11 -7.32 18.50 16.10
C TYR A 11 -7.87 18.87 14.71
N SER A 12 -6.99 19.06 13.74
CA SER A 12 -7.37 19.33 12.35
C SER A 12 -8.19 18.16 11.77
N TYR A 13 -7.77 16.93 12.05
CA TYR A 13 -8.53 15.73 11.66
C TYR A 13 -9.95 15.78 12.21
N TYR A 14 -10.15 16.04 13.51
CA TYR A 14 -11.50 16.10 14.07
C TYR A 14 -12.36 17.24 13.53
N ILE A 15 -11.79 18.37 13.12
CA ILE A 15 -12.54 19.48 12.50
C ILE A 15 -12.93 19.16 11.06
N PHE A 16 -12.00 18.61 10.29
CA PHE A 16 -12.18 18.44 8.84
C PHE A 16 -12.70 17.07 8.44
N THR A 17 -12.79 16.12 9.37
CA THR A 17 -13.40 14.82 9.08
C THR A 17 -14.89 15.02 8.85
N ALA A 18 -15.35 14.67 7.66
CA ALA A 18 -16.78 14.67 7.35
C ALA A 18 -17.50 13.64 8.22
N ASP A 19 -18.66 14.03 8.77
CA ASP A 19 -19.53 13.11 9.51
C ASP A 19 -19.97 11.98 8.58
N PHE A 20 -19.42 10.79 8.78
CA PHE A 20 -19.78 9.61 8.02
C PHE A 20 -20.90 8.86 8.74
N THR A 21 -22.15 9.20 8.41
CA THR A 21 -23.35 8.64 9.05
C THR A 21 -23.78 7.30 8.44
N SER A 22 -22.86 6.35 8.26
CA SER A 22 -23.25 4.97 7.93
C SER A 22 -23.28 4.11 9.19
N SER A 23 -24.33 3.32 9.35
CA SER A 23 -24.45 2.35 10.43
C SER A 23 -23.41 1.24 10.26
N PHE A 24 -22.71 0.89 11.34
CA PHE A 24 -21.82 -0.26 11.33
C PHE A 24 -22.61 -1.56 11.08
N ASP A 25 -22.13 -2.37 10.14
CA ASP A 25 -22.72 -3.64 9.75
C ASP A 25 -21.68 -4.75 9.93
N LEU A 26 -21.83 -5.51 11.02
CA LEU A 26 -20.85 -6.50 11.45
C LEU A 26 -20.68 -7.63 10.43
N GLU A 27 -21.76 -8.05 9.78
CA GLU A 27 -21.73 -9.12 8.77
C GLU A 27 -20.91 -8.70 7.55
N SER A 28 -21.21 -7.53 6.98
CA SER A 28 -20.46 -7.00 5.83
C SER A 28 -18.98 -6.79 6.18
N TYR A 29 -18.68 -6.31 7.38
CA TYR A 29 -17.31 -6.14 7.85
C TYR A 29 -16.57 -7.46 7.98
N ASN A 30 -17.21 -8.48 8.56
CA ASN A 30 -16.61 -9.81 8.69
C ASN A 30 -16.38 -10.46 7.31
N ASN A 31 -17.31 -10.28 6.37
CA ASN A 31 -17.15 -10.74 4.99
C ASN A 31 -16.00 -10.02 4.29
N TYR A 32 -15.84 -8.71 4.50
CA TYR A 32 -14.67 -7.97 4.02
C TYR A 32 -13.37 -8.56 4.59
N MET A 33 -13.27 -8.72 5.91
CA MET A 33 -12.06 -9.24 6.56
C MET A 33 -11.72 -10.66 6.09
N LYS A 34 -12.73 -11.47 5.77
CA LYS A 34 -12.55 -12.85 5.32
C LYS A 34 -12.14 -12.95 3.86
N TYR A 35 -12.78 -12.20 2.96
CA TYR A 35 -12.66 -12.42 1.51
C TYR A 35 -11.92 -11.33 0.74
N TRP A 36 -11.76 -10.14 1.31
CA TRP A 36 -11.25 -8.97 0.58
C TRP A 36 -9.97 -8.39 1.19
N GLU A 37 -9.86 -8.35 2.51
CA GLU A 37 -8.64 -7.93 3.20
C GLU A 37 -7.48 -8.85 2.83
N GLY A 38 -6.39 -8.27 2.31
CA GLY A 38 -5.21 -9.00 1.85
C GLY A 38 -3.95 -8.79 2.68
N HIS A 39 -3.89 -7.73 3.48
CA HIS A 39 -2.70 -7.33 4.22
C HIS A 39 -2.69 -7.82 5.67
N ARG A 40 -3.85 -7.89 6.32
CA ARG A 40 -3.97 -8.26 7.75
C ARG A 40 -4.16 -9.75 7.98
N THR A 41 -4.83 -10.39 7.02
CA THR A 41 -5.29 -11.79 7.09
C THR A 41 -4.40 -12.75 6.32
N SER A 42 -3.33 -12.25 5.67
CA SER A 42 -2.39 -13.11 4.96
C SER A 42 -1.72 -14.07 5.93
N ALA A 43 -1.94 -15.36 5.72
CA ALA A 43 -1.27 -16.43 6.46
C ALA A 43 0.22 -16.55 6.08
N GLU A 44 0.62 -15.95 4.96
CA GLU A 44 1.98 -16.06 4.42
C GLU A 44 3.04 -15.58 5.42
N TYR A 45 4.09 -16.39 5.51
CA TYR A 45 5.30 -16.05 6.24
C TYR A 45 6.28 -15.41 5.27
N HIS A 46 6.98 -14.37 5.70
CA HIS A 46 8.04 -13.73 4.92
C HIS A 46 9.41 -14.11 5.50
N PRO A 47 9.96 -15.29 5.15
CA PRO A 47 11.19 -15.81 5.75
C PRO A 47 12.39 -14.90 5.52
N GLU A 48 12.40 -14.17 4.40
CA GLU A 48 13.44 -13.19 4.07
C GLU A 48 13.63 -12.10 5.14
N TYR A 49 12.55 -11.60 5.74
CA TYR A 49 12.65 -10.61 6.81
C TYR A 49 13.12 -11.23 8.11
N PHE A 50 12.72 -12.48 8.38
CA PHE A 50 13.15 -13.21 9.56
C PHE A 50 14.65 -13.52 9.52
N ILE A 51 15.17 -13.98 8.38
CA ILE A 51 16.60 -14.25 8.17
C ILE A 51 17.42 -12.97 8.41
N LYS A 52 17.01 -11.84 7.83
CA LYS A 52 17.69 -10.55 8.06
C LYS A 52 17.70 -10.15 9.53
N THR A 53 16.57 -10.35 10.22
CA THR A 53 16.43 -10.05 11.64
C THR A 53 17.32 -10.96 12.50
N LEU A 54 17.44 -12.24 12.13
CA LEU A 54 18.32 -13.21 12.79
C LEU A 54 19.80 -12.84 12.62
N ILE A 55 20.21 -12.44 11.42
CA ILE A 55 21.58 -11.96 11.17
C ILE A 55 21.88 -10.73 12.04
N LEU A 56 20.96 -9.75 12.08
CA LEU A 56 21.10 -8.57 12.93
C LEU A 56 21.20 -8.96 14.41
N LEU A 57 20.38 -9.89 14.89
CA LEU A 57 20.42 -10.42 16.25
C LEU A 57 21.80 -10.99 16.59
N VAL A 58 22.34 -11.86 15.72
CA VAL A 58 23.67 -12.46 15.91
C VAL A 58 24.76 -11.37 15.92
N CYS A 59 24.74 -10.44 14.97
CA CYS A 59 25.71 -9.33 14.92
C CYS A 59 25.64 -8.46 16.18
N ALA A 60 24.44 -8.14 16.67
CA ALA A 60 24.24 -7.36 17.88
C ALA A 60 24.72 -8.09 19.15
N CYS A 61 24.43 -9.39 19.27
CA CYS A 61 24.95 -10.22 20.37
C CYS A 61 26.48 -10.30 20.34
N LEU A 62 27.08 -10.56 19.18
CA LEU A 62 28.54 -10.58 19.01
C LEU A 62 29.17 -9.22 19.33
N ALA A 63 28.53 -8.11 18.97
CA ALA A 63 29.00 -6.77 19.30
C ALA A 63 29.00 -6.53 20.82
N ILE A 64 27.94 -6.91 21.54
CA ILE A 64 27.91 -6.79 23.01
C ILE A 64 28.97 -7.67 23.66
N MET A 65 29.10 -8.93 23.24
CA MET A 65 30.04 -9.88 23.84
C MET A 65 31.50 -9.52 23.53
N GLY A 66 31.82 -9.25 22.27
CA GLY A 66 33.18 -9.00 21.81
C GLY A 66 33.70 -7.59 22.07
N LEU A 67 32.80 -6.60 22.23
CA LEU A 67 33.18 -5.19 22.43
C LEU A 67 32.77 -4.65 23.81
N LYS A 68 32.38 -5.50 24.77
CA LYS A 68 31.84 -5.11 26.09
C LYS A 68 32.59 -3.96 26.77
N ASN A 69 33.92 -3.98 26.74
CA ASN A 69 34.79 -3.00 27.41
C ASN A 69 35.15 -1.78 26.53
N ASN A 70 34.70 -1.78 25.27
CA ASN A 70 35.09 -0.84 24.22
C ASN A 70 33.94 0.04 23.71
N LEU A 71 32.72 -0.23 24.14
CA LEU A 71 31.53 0.52 23.76
C LEU A 71 31.24 1.61 24.80
N THR A 72 30.82 2.79 24.34
CA THR A 72 30.25 3.79 25.25
C THR A 72 28.93 3.27 25.82
N GLU A 73 28.58 3.73 27.03
CA GLU A 73 27.31 3.36 27.67
C GLU A 73 26.10 3.59 26.77
N ASN A 74 26.06 4.75 26.09
CA ASN A 74 24.98 5.09 25.16
C ASN A 74 24.90 4.12 23.97
N PHE A 75 26.05 3.72 23.41
CA PHE A 75 26.06 2.79 22.28
C PHE A 75 25.65 1.38 22.71
N ARG A 76 26.13 0.93 23.88
CA ARG A 76 25.71 -0.34 24.49
C ARG A 76 24.20 -0.36 24.75
N PHE A 77 23.66 0.72 25.33
CA PHE A 77 22.23 0.87 25.53
C PHE A 77 21.45 0.81 24.21
N GLY A 78 21.93 1.50 23.17
CA GLY A 78 21.33 1.42 21.83
C GLY A 78 21.26 0.00 21.26
N ILE A 79 22.33 -0.80 21.37
CA ILE A 79 22.31 -2.20 20.94
C ILE A 79 21.34 -3.03 21.79
N ILE A 80 21.29 -2.80 23.11
CA ILE A 80 20.33 -3.48 24.00
C ILE A 80 18.89 -3.16 23.58
N CYS A 81 18.58 -1.90 23.25
CA CYS A 81 17.26 -1.53 22.74
C CYS A 81 16.92 -2.26 21.43
N VAL A 82 17.88 -2.37 20.51
CA VAL A 82 17.70 -3.14 19.25
C VAL A 82 17.45 -4.62 19.56
N LEU A 83 18.23 -5.25 20.43
CA LEU A 83 18.05 -6.64 20.82
C LEU A 83 16.69 -6.89 21.47
N ALA A 84 16.31 -6.05 22.43
CA ALA A 84 15.02 -6.12 23.09
C ALA A 84 13.89 -5.99 22.06
N SER A 85 13.98 -5.02 21.15
CA SER A 85 13.02 -4.81 20.09
C SER A 85 12.90 -6.02 19.15
N ILE A 86 14.02 -6.65 18.76
CA ILE A 86 14.00 -7.88 17.94
C ILE A 86 13.29 -9.02 18.68
N ILE A 87 13.64 -9.26 19.95
CA ILE A 87 13.08 -10.35 20.75
C ILE A 87 11.57 -10.14 20.95
N PHE A 88 11.16 -8.98 21.46
CA PHE A 88 9.75 -8.69 21.71
C PHE A 88 8.92 -8.71 20.42
N SER A 89 9.45 -8.10 19.35
CA SER A 89 8.75 -8.09 18.07
C SER A 89 8.56 -9.52 17.55
N THR A 90 9.59 -10.36 17.60
CA THR A 90 9.53 -11.77 17.16
C THR A 90 8.54 -12.59 17.99
N ILE A 91 8.50 -12.40 19.30
CA ILE A 91 7.48 -13.02 20.17
C ILE A 91 6.08 -12.59 19.73
N ILE A 92 5.86 -11.27 19.55
CA ILE A 92 4.57 -10.73 19.09
C ILE A 92 4.17 -11.29 17.73
N TYR A 93 5.11 -11.45 16.79
CA TYR A 93 4.86 -12.05 15.48
C TYR A 93 4.29 -13.45 15.58
N PHE A 94 4.98 -14.33 16.33
CA PHE A 94 4.57 -15.72 16.44
C PHE A 94 3.29 -15.87 17.25
N ILE A 95 3.11 -15.09 18.33
CA ILE A 95 1.83 -15.05 19.05
C ILE A 95 0.71 -14.63 18.10
N TYR A 96 0.89 -13.57 17.33
CA TYR A 96 -0.11 -13.11 16.37
C TYR A 96 -0.41 -14.16 15.31
N LYS A 97 0.61 -14.80 14.71
CA LYS A 97 0.41 -15.79 13.64
C LYS A 97 -0.20 -17.10 14.15
N ILE A 98 0.19 -17.59 15.32
CA ILE A 98 -0.34 -18.83 15.90
C ILE A 98 -1.79 -18.64 16.36
N PHE A 99 -2.07 -17.53 17.03
CA PHE A 99 -3.40 -17.26 17.58
C PHE A 99 -4.26 -16.35 16.70
N PHE A 100 -3.87 -16.14 15.43
CA PHE A 100 -4.55 -15.23 14.50
C PHE A 100 -6.08 -15.41 14.45
N PRO A 101 -6.63 -16.65 14.37
CA PRO A 101 -8.08 -16.86 14.34
C PRO A 101 -8.82 -16.39 15.61
N TYR A 102 -8.09 -16.22 16.71
CA TYR A 102 -8.63 -15.83 18.02
C TYR A 102 -8.30 -14.38 18.39
N MET A 103 -7.55 -13.65 17.55
CA MET A 103 -7.15 -12.28 17.86
C MET A 103 -8.35 -11.33 17.77
N PRO A 104 -8.56 -10.47 18.77
CA PRO A 104 -9.53 -9.38 18.70
C PRO A 104 -9.25 -8.46 17.50
N ASN A 105 -10.31 -7.93 16.89
CA ASN A 105 -10.20 -7.00 15.76
C ASN A 105 -9.25 -5.84 16.05
N LEU A 106 -9.23 -5.30 17.26
CA LEU A 106 -8.31 -4.22 17.67
C LEU A 106 -6.83 -4.59 17.44
N ILE A 107 -6.45 -5.85 17.73
CA ILE A 107 -5.08 -6.34 17.54
C ILE A 107 -4.81 -6.58 16.05
N THR A 108 -5.78 -7.11 15.31
CA THR A 108 -5.65 -7.29 13.85
C THR A 108 -5.49 -5.96 13.11
N LEU A 109 -6.14 -4.90 13.60
CA LEU A 109 -6.09 -3.56 13.01
C LEU A 109 -4.70 -2.92 13.08
N ILE A 110 -3.94 -3.15 14.16
CA ILE A 110 -2.59 -2.59 14.33
C ILE A 110 -1.53 -3.27 13.46
N MET A 111 -1.88 -4.35 12.74
CA MET A 111 -0.97 -5.13 11.89
C MET A 111 0.35 -5.50 12.60
N PRO A 112 0.31 -6.32 13.67
CA PRO A 112 1.49 -6.59 14.51
C PRO A 112 2.71 -7.08 13.73
N THR A 113 2.48 -7.79 12.63
CA THR A 113 3.50 -8.28 11.69
C THR A 113 4.33 -7.17 11.03
N ARG A 114 3.86 -5.93 10.97
CA ARG A 114 4.65 -4.81 10.44
C ARG A 114 5.77 -4.38 11.37
N PHE A 115 5.55 -4.44 12.70
CA PHE A 115 6.58 -4.05 13.68
C PHE A 115 7.79 -5.00 13.65
N THR A 116 7.57 -6.26 13.31
CA THR A 116 8.66 -7.24 13.15
C THR A 116 9.46 -7.00 11.89
N ILE A 117 8.81 -6.59 10.81
CA ILE A 117 9.47 -6.31 9.53
C ILE A 117 10.27 -5.00 9.58
N LEU A 118 9.94 -4.07 10.46
CA LEU A 118 10.63 -2.78 10.58
C LEU A 118 12.16 -2.91 10.73
N HIS A 119 12.61 -3.93 11.46
CA HIS A 119 14.03 -4.23 11.69
C HIS A 119 14.74 -4.64 10.41
N SER A 120 14.02 -5.26 9.47
CA SER A 120 14.59 -5.67 8.19
C SER A 120 14.88 -4.48 7.27
N VAL A 121 14.17 -3.36 7.43
CA VAL A 121 14.35 -2.13 6.63
C VAL A 121 15.63 -1.41 7.06
N ILE A 122 15.85 -1.27 8.36
CA ILE A 122 17.06 -0.62 8.92
C ILE A 122 18.18 -1.62 9.24
N GLY A 123 17.95 -2.91 9.01
CA GLY A 123 18.83 -3.99 9.46
C GLY A 123 20.19 -3.98 8.78
N TRP A 124 20.24 -3.76 7.47
CA TRP A 124 21.52 -3.69 6.75
C TRP A 124 22.40 -2.53 7.19
N PRO A 125 21.89 -1.27 7.29
CA PRO A 125 22.66 -0.17 7.87
C PRO A 125 23.22 -0.50 9.27
N LEU A 126 22.40 -1.11 10.14
CA LEU A 126 22.84 -1.50 11.48
C LEU A 126 23.90 -2.60 11.45
N ILE A 127 23.70 -3.66 10.67
CA ILE A 127 24.66 -4.76 10.49
C ILE A 127 26.01 -4.21 10.02
N LEU A 128 26.02 -3.38 8.97
CA LEU A 128 27.24 -2.79 8.43
C LEU A 128 27.94 -1.89 9.44
N SER A 129 27.17 -1.10 10.21
CA SER A 129 27.73 -0.26 11.28
C SER A 129 28.39 -1.08 12.39
N LEU A 130 27.77 -2.19 12.80
CA LEU A 130 28.30 -3.07 13.83
C LEU A 130 29.56 -3.80 13.33
N LEU A 131 29.53 -4.30 12.10
CA LEU A 131 30.70 -4.92 11.45
C LEU A 131 31.86 -3.93 11.33
N PHE A 132 31.59 -2.67 10.97
CA PHE A 132 32.61 -1.61 10.92
C PHE A 132 33.31 -1.44 12.27
N VAL A 133 32.52 -1.28 13.33
CA VAL A 133 33.04 -1.08 14.69
C VAL A 133 33.83 -2.31 15.14
N PHE A 134 33.33 -3.50 14.82
CA PHE A 134 33.98 -4.76 15.15
C PHE A 134 35.35 -4.92 14.46
N ILE A 135 35.41 -4.69 13.15
CA ILE A 135 36.66 -4.72 12.36
C ILE A 135 37.66 -3.68 12.92
N LYS A 136 37.20 -2.45 13.17
CA LYS A 136 38.04 -1.38 13.71
C LYS A 136 38.67 -1.72 15.07
N LYS A 137 38.00 -2.54 15.88
CA LYS A 137 38.41 -2.84 17.26
C LYS A 137 39.20 -4.15 17.42
N LEU A 138 39.09 -5.12 16.51
CA LEU A 138 39.86 -6.39 16.56
C LEU A 138 41.39 -6.24 16.34
N GLY A 139 41.90 -5.01 16.21
CA GLY A 139 43.33 -4.76 16.45
C GLY A 139 44.30 -5.23 15.36
N ILE A 140 43.84 -5.63 14.17
CA ILE A 140 44.74 -5.97 13.04
C ILE A 140 45.35 -4.71 12.38
N MET A 141 45.14 -3.50 12.94
CA MET A 141 45.04 -2.30 12.11
C MET A 141 46.15 -1.25 12.27
N ASN A 142 47.14 -1.29 11.38
CA ASN A 142 47.97 -0.13 11.01
C ASN A 142 47.11 0.95 10.31
N LYS A 143 47.57 2.22 10.27
CA LYS A 143 46.89 3.38 9.62
C LYS A 143 46.35 3.09 8.20
N ILE A 144 46.99 2.18 7.47
CA ILE A 144 46.62 1.72 6.11
C ILE A 144 45.29 0.95 6.08
N THR A 145 44.98 0.18 7.13
CA THR A 145 43.78 -0.68 7.19
C THR A 145 42.53 0.03 7.68
N ASN A 146 42.63 1.18 8.37
CA ASN A 146 41.44 1.96 8.77
C ASN A 146 40.71 2.50 7.52
N ASN A 147 41.48 2.78 6.46
CA ASN A 147 40.95 3.02 5.13
C ASN A 147 40.29 1.76 4.54
N PHE A 148 40.81 0.55 4.81
CA PHE A 148 40.24 -0.70 4.29
C PHE A 148 38.82 -0.97 4.78
N ALA A 149 38.49 -0.75 6.06
CA ALA A 149 37.12 -0.93 6.55
C ALA A 149 36.14 0.07 5.91
N GLN A 150 36.57 1.32 5.72
CA GLN A 150 35.81 2.34 5.00
C GLN A 150 35.66 1.98 3.50
N ILE A 151 36.74 1.54 2.87
CA ILE A 151 36.77 1.07 1.48
C ILE A 151 35.87 -0.15 1.32
N LEU A 152 35.85 -1.08 2.27
CA LEU A 152 35.00 -2.27 2.22
C LEU A 152 33.52 -1.90 2.30
N ILE A 153 33.13 -0.99 3.19
CA ILE A 153 31.75 -0.52 3.27
C ILE A 153 31.37 0.24 2.01
N PHE A 154 32.26 1.13 1.54
CA PHE A 154 32.05 1.86 0.30
C PHE A 154 31.91 0.89 -0.88
N LEU A 155 32.73 -0.15 -0.95
CA LEU A 155 32.67 -1.20 -1.97
C LEU A 155 31.37 -2.00 -1.87
N ILE A 156 30.91 -2.36 -0.67
CA ILE A 156 29.63 -3.05 -0.47
C ILE A 156 28.47 -2.18 -0.99
N VAL A 157 28.45 -0.90 -0.61
CA VAL A 157 27.42 0.06 -1.07
C VAL A 157 27.50 0.24 -2.58
N LEU A 158 28.71 0.35 -3.13
CA LEU A 158 28.94 0.52 -4.56
C LEU A 158 28.48 -0.73 -5.31
N LEU A 159 28.96 -1.92 -4.96
CA LEU A 159 28.55 -3.19 -5.56
C LEU A 159 27.03 -3.42 -5.49
N TYR A 160 26.40 -3.11 -4.35
CA TYR A 160 24.95 -3.20 -4.21
C TYR A 160 24.23 -2.21 -5.13
N SER A 161 24.71 -0.97 -5.22
CA SER A 161 24.16 0.03 -6.12
C SER A 161 24.34 -0.38 -7.59
N THR A 162 25.49 -0.96 -7.94
CA THR A 162 25.76 -1.47 -9.29
C THR A 162 24.93 -2.69 -9.60
N SER A 163 24.67 -3.61 -8.66
CA SER A 163 23.82 -4.78 -8.90
C SER A 163 22.35 -4.38 -9.10
N HIS A 164 21.91 -3.30 -8.45
CA HIS A 164 20.56 -2.76 -8.53
C HIS A 164 20.41 -1.56 -9.48
N TYR A 165 21.39 -1.30 -10.35
CA TYR A 165 21.36 -0.14 -11.25
C TYR A 165 20.13 -0.11 -12.15
N LYS A 166 19.62 -1.28 -12.55
CA LYS A 166 18.38 -1.39 -13.36
C LYS A 166 17.16 -0.87 -12.61
N ASP A 167 17.10 -1.09 -11.30
CA ASP A 167 16.02 -0.58 -10.45
C ASP A 167 16.10 0.94 -10.34
N LEU A 168 17.32 1.49 -10.23
CA LEU A 168 17.55 2.95 -10.25
C LEU A 168 17.15 3.57 -11.59
N ILE A 169 17.54 2.96 -12.72
CA ILE A 169 17.13 3.39 -14.06
C ILE A 169 15.61 3.29 -14.18
N LYS A 170 14.98 2.21 -13.69
CA LYS A 170 13.52 2.06 -13.69
C LYS A 170 12.87 3.17 -12.87
N LEU A 171 13.41 3.51 -11.70
CA LEU A 171 12.89 4.56 -10.83
C LEU A 171 13.05 5.94 -11.47
N GLN A 172 14.19 6.23 -12.10
CA GLN A 172 14.39 7.42 -12.91
C GLN A 172 13.40 7.49 -14.07
N ASN A 173 13.24 6.40 -14.82
CA ASN A 173 12.27 6.31 -15.90
C ASN A 173 10.84 6.50 -15.41
N LEU A 174 10.49 5.98 -14.22
CA LEU A 174 9.18 6.19 -13.59
C LEU A 174 9.01 7.64 -13.13
N LEU A 175 10.04 8.29 -12.60
CA LEU A 175 9.99 9.71 -12.24
C LEU A 175 9.79 10.58 -13.48
N ILE A 176 10.61 10.37 -14.51
CA ILE A 176 10.47 11.05 -15.81
C ILE A 176 9.10 10.77 -16.40
N LYS A 177 8.64 9.51 -16.37
CA LYS A 177 7.32 9.11 -16.86
C LYS A 177 6.19 9.70 -16.03
N ASN A 178 6.32 9.83 -14.72
CA ASN A 178 5.30 10.46 -13.88
C ASN A 178 5.21 11.96 -14.13
N ILE A 179 6.36 12.62 -14.31
CA ILE A 179 6.44 14.02 -14.75
C ILE A 179 5.87 14.17 -16.16
N SER A 180 6.15 13.23 -17.08
CA SER A 180 5.62 13.28 -18.44
C SER A 180 4.15 12.83 -18.53
N ILE A 181 3.64 12.03 -17.60
CA ILE A 181 2.20 11.77 -17.42
C ILE A 181 1.50 13.04 -16.91
N GLN A 182 2.21 13.95 -16.23
CA GLN A 182 1.70 15.29 -15.97
C GLN A 182 1.70 16.15 -17.24
N THR A 183 2.63 15.96 -18.19
CA THR A 183 2.54 16.52 -19.55
C THR A 183 1.52 15.73 -20.37
N VAL A 184 0.25 15.98 -20.07
CA VAL A 184 -0.90 15.39 -20.75
C VAL A 184 -0.77 15.67 -22.26
N SER A 185 -0.82 14.63 -23.11
CA SER A 185 -0.94 14.82 -24.56
C SER A 185 -2.15 15.73 -24.85
N LEU A 186 -2.13 16.47 -25.95
CA LEU A 186 -3.22 17.40 -26.25
C LEU A 186 -4.59 16.69 -26.29
N GLU A 187 -4.61 15.47 -26.83
CA GLU A 187 -5.79 14.58 -26.85
C GLU A 187 -6.26 14.17 -25.45
N ASP A 188 -5.35 13.72 -24.57
CA ASP A 188 -5.72 13.39 -23.20
C ASP A 188 -6.20 14.65 -22.46
N LYS A 189 -5.65 15.84 -22.75
CA LYS A 189 -6.05 17.10 -22.12
C LYS A 189 -7.47 17.48 -22.51
N ASN A 190 -7.80 17.35 -23.80
CA ASN A 190 -9.15 17.59 -24.30
C ASN A 190 -10.15 16.61 -23.68
N PHE A 191 -9.84 15.31 -23.66
CA PHE A 191 -10.67 14.28 -23.03
C PHE A 191 -11.00 14.61 -21.56
N TRP A 192 -10.00 14.92 -20.73
CA TRP A 192 -10.24 15.25 -19.32
C TRP A 192 -10.99 16.58 -19.12
N ASN A 193 -10.78 17.55 -20.01
CA ASN A 193 -11.50 18.83 -19.96
C ASN A 193 -12.98 18.66 -20.32
N GLU A 194 -13.32 17.81 -21.28
CA GLU A 194 -14.72 17.48 -21.58
C GLU A 194 -15.43 16.92 -20.35
N ILE A 195 -14.82 15.95 -19.67
CA ILE A 195 -15.41 15.31 -18.48
C ILE A 195 -15.62 16.30 -17.33
N LYS A 196 -14.68 17.23 -17.10
CA LYS A 196 -14.82 18.27 -16.07
C LYS A 196 -16.10 19.10 -16.25
N ASN A 197 -16.45 19.36 -17.51
CA ASN A 197 -17.56 20.24 -17.86
C ASN A 197 -18.93 19.54 -17.87
N VAL A 198 -18.97 18.21 -17.71
CA VAL A 198 -20.22 17.43 -17.67
C VAL A 198 -21.07 17.85 -16.47
N LYS A 199 -22.33 18.20 -16.73
CA LYS A 199 -23.41 18.42 -15.75
C LYS A 199 -24.50 17.35 -15.97
N PRO A 200 -25.22 16.88 -14.93
CA PRO A 200 -25.22 17.31 -13.53
C PRO A 200 -24.02 16.81 -12.70
N ASN A 201 -24.00 17.15 -11.40
CA ASN A 201 -23.04 16.59 -10.44
C ASN A 201 -23.49 15.19 -10.00
N GLY A 202 -22.56 14.24 -9.97
CA GLY A 202 -22.76 12.88 -9.48
C GLY A 202 -21.45 12.09 -9.57
N TYR A 203 -21.54 10.76 -9.49
CA TYR A 203 -20.36 9.90 -9.39
C TYR A 203 -19.94 9.29 -10.72
N ILE A 204 -18.63 9.11 -10.89
CA ILE A 204 -18.06 8.36 -12.01
C ILE A 204 -17.70 6.95 -11.54
N ILE A 205 -18.10 5.95 -12.32
CA ILE A 205 -17.57 4.58 -12.18
C ILE A 205 -16.27 4.47 -12.95
N THR A 206 -15.29 3.82 -12.34
CA THR A 206 -13.98 3.55 -12.95
C THR A 206 -13.62 2.08 -12.89
N SER A 207 -12.67 1.70 -13.74
CA SER A 207 -11.93 0.44 -13.65
C SER A 207 -10.62 0.60 -12.86
N PHE A 208 -9.86 -0.47 -12.66
CA PHE A 208 -8.57 -0.44 -11.96
C PHE A 208 -7.58 0.54 -12.63
N SER A 209 -7.40 0.45 -13.94
CA SER A 209 -6.45 1.32 -14.67
C SER A 209 -6.90 2.77 -14.80
N SER A 210 -8.19 3.06 -14.62
CA SER A 210 -8.75 4.40 -14.79
C SER A 210 -9.05 5.12 -13.48
N SER A 211 -9.10 4.43 -12.34
CA SER A 211 -9.60 5.02 -11.08
C SER A 211 -8.79 6.21 -10.58
N SER A 212 -7.51 6.02 -10.27
CA SER A 212 -6.68 7.09 -9.68
C SER A 212 -6.47 8.26 -10.64
N ILE A 213 -6.39 8.02 -11.95
CA ILE A 213 -6.24 9.10 -12.93
C ILE A 213 -7.55 9.88 -13.10
N SER A 214 -8.70 9.20 -13.08
CA SER A 214 -10.01 9.86 -13.15
C SER A 214 -10.20 10.79 -11.97
N MET A 215 -9.98 10.31 -10.75
CA MET A 215 -10.07 11.12 -9.53
C MET A 215 -9.21 12.40 -9.61
N ARG A 216 -7.98 12.30 -10.13
CA ARG A 216 -7.06 13.44 -10.24
C ARG A 216 -7.39 14.40 -11.39
N LYS A 217 -7.89 13.90 -12.51
CA LYS A 217 -7.98 14.67 -13.76
C LYS A 217 -9.40 15.11 -14.11
N SER A 218 -10.43 14.34 -13.78
CA SER A 218 -11.82 14.70 -14.08
C SER A 218 -12.37 15.78 -13.14
N LEU A 219 -11.78 15.93 -11.94
CA LEU A 219 -12.33 16.76 -10.85
C LEU A 219 -13.80 16.43 -10.55
N LYS A 220 -14.20 15.18 -10.78
CA LYS A 220 -15.50 14.63 -10.43
C LYS A 220 -15.33 13.56 -9.35
N PRO A 221 -16.30 13.41 -8.43
CA PRO A 221 -16.31 12.30 -7.49
C PRO A 221 -16.25 10.95 -8.22
N VAL A 222 -15.33 10.08 -7.81
CA VAL A 222 -15.31 8.68 -8.23
C VAL A 222 -16.10 7.87 -7.21
N MET A 223 -16.98 6.99 -7.67
CA MET A 223 -17.85 6.20 -6.78
C MET A 223 -17.03 5.33 -5.82
N LEU A 224 -16.02 4.64 -6.34
CA LEU A 224 -15.15 3.76 -5.58
C LEU A 224 -13.78 3.70 -6.26
N ASP A 225 -12.71 3.89 -5.47
CA ASP A 225 -11.38 3.51 -5.92
C ASP A 225 -11.23 2.00 -5.82
N VAL A 226 -11.33 1.33 -6.97
CA VAL A 226 -11.24 -0.13 -7.04
C VAL A 226 -9.81 -0.66 -7.00
N SER A 227 -8.81 0.23 -6.92
CA SER A 227 -7.41 -0.18 -6.84
C SER A 227 -6.95 -0.53 -5.42
N SER A 228 -7.69 -0.11 -4.39
CA SER A 228 -7.43 -0.48 -3.00
C SER A 228 -8.68 -0.33 -2.14
N PHE A 229 -8.98 -1.36 -1.34
CA PHE A 229 -10.04 -1.36 -0.35
C PHE A 229 -9.52 -1.27 1.09
N ASP A 230 -8.28 -0.81 1.28
CA ASP A 230 -7.60 -0.81 2.58
C ASP A 230 -8.20 0.18 3.58
N PHE A 231 -9.16 1.00 3.15
CA PHE A 231 -9.88 1.95 3.99
C PHE A 231 -10.88 1.27 4.94
N VAL A 232 -11.45 0.12 4.59
CA VAL A 232 -12.54 -0.51 5.37
C VAL A 232 -12.14 -0.85 6.80
N PRO A 233 -10.94 -1.37 7.10
CA PRO A 233 -10.50 -1.60 8.48
C PRO A 233 -10.42 -0.32 9.31
N TYR A 234 -10.15 0.82 8.69
CA TYR A 234 -10.09 2.12 9.35
C TYR A 234 -11.46 2.79 9.45
N PHE A 235 -12.36 2.47 8.52
CA PHE A 235 -13.75 2.93 8.50
C PHE A 235 -14.71 1.73 8.38
N PRO A 236 -14.88 0.91 9.43
CA PRO A 236 -15.64 -0.36 9.35
C PRO A 236 -17.09 -0.19 8.89
N ASN A 237 -17.66 0.99 9.15
CA ASN A 237 -18.99 1.39 8.73
C ASN A 237 -19.15 1.54 7.20
N THR A 238 -18.06 1.55 6.42
CA THR A 238 -18.13 1.55 4.96
C THR A 238 -18.30 0.17 4.35
N ALA A 239 -18.12 -0.91 5.12
CA ALA A 239 -18.13 -2.29 4.60
C ALA A 239 -19.42 -2.64 3.86
N LYS A 240 -20.57 -2.23 4.40
CA LYS A 240 -21.89 -2.45 3.78
C LYS A 240 -22.03 -1.73 2.44
N SER A 241 -21.63 -0.45 2.40
CA SER A 241 -21.67 0.34 1.18
C SER A 241 -20.70 -0.19 0.13
N LEU A 242 -19.52 -0.64 0.54
CA LEU A 242 -18.57 -1.33 -0.34
C LEU A 242 -19.21 -2.60 -0.91
N ALA A 243 -19.75 -3.48 -0.07
CA ALA A 243 -20.40 -4.72 -0.51
C ALA A 243 -21.49 -4.43 -1.56
N LYS A 244 -22.36 -3.47 -1.26
CA LYS A 244 -23.42 -3.03 -2.18
C LYS A 244 -22.86 -2.56 -3.53
N ILE A 245 -21.82 -1.72 -3.53
CA ILE A 245 -21.20 -1.21 -4.76
C ILE A 245 -20.57 -2.37 -5.56
N ILE A 246 -19.82 -3.26 -4.89
CA ILE A 246 -19.15 -4.39 -5.53
C ILE A 246 -20.17 -5.36 -6.18
N GLU A 247 -21.25 -5.65 -5.48
CA GLU A 247 -22.29 -6.56 -5.96
C GLU A 247 -23.14 -5.92 -7.07
N GLU A 248 -23.67 -4.72 -6.85
CA GLU A 248 -24.65 -4.13 -7.76
C GLU A 248 -24.02 -3.49 -9.00
N ILE A 249 -22.90 -2.76 -8.82
CA ILE A 249 -22.19 -2.06 -9.89
C ILE A 249 -21.17 -2.97 -10.56
N TYR A 250 -20.33 -3.67 -9.79
CA TYR A 250 -19.25 -4.48 -10.35
C TYR A 250 -19.67 -5.91 -10.66
N GLY A 251 -20.83 -6.37 -10.16
CA GLY A 251 -21.38 -7.69 -10.48
C GLY A 251 -20.58 -8.84 -9.90
N ILE A 252 -19.96 -8.63 -8.74
CA ILE A 252 -19.12 -9.61 -8.07
C ILE A 252 -19.73 -9.90 -6.70
N GLU A 253 -19.98 -11.18 -6.40
CA GLU A 253 -20.51 -11.61 -5.11
C GLU A 253 -19.51 -11.27 -4.00
N PHE A 254 -19.93 -10.49 -2.99
CA PHE A 254 -19.03 -9.99 -1.96
C PHE A 254 -18.63 -11.08 -0.96
N THR A 255 -19.50 -12.07 -0.76
CA THR A 255 -19.31 -13.21 0.15
C THR A 255 -18.58 -14.39 -0.51
N ASN A 256 -18.42 -14.36 -1.83
CA ASN A 256 -17.79 -15.44 -2.61
C ASN A 256 -17.14 -14.89 -3.88
N PRO A 257 -16.13 -14.01 -3.76
CA PRO A 257 -15.46 -13.46 -4.93
C PRO A 257 -14.69 -14.55 -5.69
N PRO A 258 -14.45 -14.37 -7.01
CA PRO A 258 -13.56 -15.23 -7.78
C PRO A 258 -12.23 -15.46 -7.07
N LEU A 259 -11.67 -16.67 -7.20
CA LEU A 259 -10.41 -17.04 -6.53
C LEU A 259 -9.27 -16.05 -6.78
N GLU A 260 -9.18 -15.48 -7.99
CA GLU A 260 -8.16 -14.49 -8.36
C GLU A 260 -8.33 -13.11 -7.67
N LEU A 261 -9.49 -12.83 -7.06
CA LEU A 261 -9.77 -11.60 -6.32
C LEU A 261 -9.77 -11.80 -4.80
N LYS A 262 -9.80 -13.04 -4.34
CA LYS A 262 -9.88 -13.35 -2.91
C LYS A 262 -8.62 -12.84 -2.20
N ASN A 263 -8.83 -12.06 -1.14
CA ASN A 263 -7.78 -11.41 -0.34
C ASN A 263 -6.84 -10.50 -1.17
N SER A 264 -7.31 -9.97 -2.31
CA SER A 264 -6.51 -9.08 -3.17
C SER A 264 -6.58 -7.60 -2.78
N GLY A 265 -7.54 -7.21 -1.95
CA GLY A 265 -7.78 -5.81 -1.58
C GLY A 265 -8.16 -4.89 -2.76
N SER A 266 -8.50 -5.42 -3.94
CA SER A 266 -8.75 -4.63 -5.15
C SER A 266 -9.58 -5.40 -6.18
N LEU A 267 -9.96 -4.75 -7.29
CA LEU A 267 -10.55 -5.41 -8.46
C LEU A 267 -9.62 -5.29 -9.67
N SER A 268 -9.51 -6.37 -10.46
CA SER A 268 -8.74 -6.33 -11.70
C SER A 268 -9.58 -5.83 -12.88
N ASP A 269 -8.93 -5.13 -13.82
CA ASP A 269 -9.58 -4.72 -15.08
C ASP A 269 -10.17 -5.90 -15.86
N LYS A 270 -9.55 -7.09 -15.77
CA LYS A 270 -10.00 -8.32 -16.44
C LYS A 270 -11.42 -8.69 -15.99
N ILE A 271 -11.67 -8.77 -14.69
CA ILE A 271 -12.98 -9.13 -14.14
C ILE A 271 -14.00 -8.03 -14.39
N ILE A 272 -13.63 -6.77 -14.13
CA ILE A 272 -14.54 -5.63 -14.33
C ILE A 272 -15.00 -5.58 -15.80
N LYS A 273 -14.07 -5.76 -16.75
CA LYS A 273 -14.38 -5.78 -18.19
C LYS A 273 -15.44 -6.82 -18.54
N ILE A 274 -15.27 -8.06 -18.07
CA ILE A 274 -16.19 -9.16 -18.34
C ILE A 274 -17.62 -8.80 -17.93
N ASN A 275 -17.79 -8.17 -16.77
CA ASN A 275 -19.11 -7.81 -16.27
C ASN A 275 -19.67 -6.58 -16.99
N PHE A 276 -18.87 -5.54 -17.16
CA PHE A 276 -19.30 -4.27 -17.76
C PHE A 276 -19.70 -4.42 -19.24
N GLU A 277 -18.99 -5.25 -20.02
CA GLU A 277 -19.34 -5.51 -21.42
C GLU A 277 -20.60 -6.39 -21.58
N LYS A 278 -20.95 -7.18 -20.55
CA LYS A 278 -22.18 -7.99 -20.55
C LYS A 278 -23.42 -7.14 -20.28
N TYR A 279 -23.31 -6.12 -19.42
CA TYR A 279 -24.44 -5.28 -19.02
C TYR A 279 -25.21 -4.71 -20.21
N SER A 280 -26.54 -4.83 -20.13
CA SER A 280 -27.43 -4.23 -21.11
C SER A 280 -27.54 -2.72 -20.90
N LYS A 281 -27.97 -1.99 -21.93
CA LYS A 281 -28.27 -0.56 -21.81
C LYS A 281 -29.27 -0.27 -20.67
N LYS A 282 -30.28 -1.13 -20.51
CA LYS A 282 -31.27 -1.04 -19.41
C LYS A 282 -30.62 -1.18 -18.02
N LYS A 283 -29.69 -2.13 -17.86
CA LYS A 283 -28.94 -2.28 -16.59
C LYS A 283 -28.09 -1.05 -16.30
N TRP A 284 -27.39 -0.50 -17.30
CA TRP A 284 -26.66 0.77 -17.13
C TRP A 284 -27.58 1.92 -16.74
N GLN A 285 -28.74 2.04 -17.39
CA GLN A 285 -29.74 3.06 -17.05
C GLN A 285 -30.23 2.97 -15.61
N GLN A 286 -30.48 1.74 -15.14
CA GLN A 286 -30.82 1.49 -13.76
C GLN A 286 -29.68 1.93 -12.81
N LEU A 287 -28.44 1.50 -13.08
CA LEU A 287 -27.29 1.84 -12.22
C LEU A 287 -27.07 3.35 -12.12
N PHE A 288 -27.17 4.10 -13.22
CA PHE A 288 -26.99 5.55 -13.17
C PHE A 288 -28.05 6.24 -12.31
N LYS A 289 -29.28 5.74 -12.33
CA LYS A 289 -30.34 6.25 -11.48
C LYS A 289 -30.12 5.87 -10.01
N ASP A 290 -29.90 4.59 -9.73
CA ASP A 290 -29.84 4.04 -8.37
C ASP A 290 -28.65 4.57 -7.58
N PHE A 291 -27.56 4.93 -8.27
CA PHE A 291 -26.31 5.38 -7.67
C PHE A 291 -25.94 6.83 -8.00
N ASN A 292 -26.84 7.60 -8.62
CA ASN A 292 -26.58 8.97 -9.07
C ASN A 292 -25.27 9.10 -9.87
N LEU A 293 -25.12 8.25 -10.89
CA LEU A 293 -23.92 8.22 -11.71
C LEU A 293 -24.05 9.19 -12.88
N ILE A 294 -22.93 9.80 -13.25
CA ILE A 294 -22.84 10.71 -14.39
C ILE A 294 -22.06 10.10 -15.55
N GLY A 295 -21.37 8.98 -15.32
CA GLY A 295 -20.70 8.27 -16.38
C GLY A 295 -19.76 7.16 -15.93
N VAL A 296 -19.18 6.51 -16.93
CA VAL A 296 -18.26 5.38 -16.77
C VAL A 296 -16.99 5.69 -17.54
N ILE A 297 -15.83 5.65 -16.88
CA ILE A 297 -14.51 5.80 -17.52
C ILE A 297 -13.82 4.44 -17.50
N VAL A 298 -13.48 3.93 -18.68
CA VAL A 298 -12.82 2.62 -18.85
C VAL A 298 -11.81 2.68 -20.01
N PRO A 299 -10.88 1.71 -20.12
CA PRO A 299 -9.96 1.62 -21.24
C PRO A 299 -10.64 1.60 -22.61
N ILE A 300 -10.01 2.20 -23.61
CA ILE A 300 -10.58 2.39 -24.95
C ILE A 300 -10.94 1.10 -25.69
N ASN A 301 -10.31 -0.01 -25.33
CA ASN A 301 -10.57 -1.32 -25.92
C ASN A 301 -11.75 -2.07 -25.27
N TRP A 302 -12.53 -1.41 -24.40
CA TRP A 302 -13.73 -1.97 -23.80
C TRP A 302 -14.97 -1.65 -24.63
N LYS A 303 -15.85 -2.63 -24.80
CA LYS A 303 -17.08 -2.56 -25.58
C LYS A 303 -18.28 -2.39 -24.65
N ILE A 304 -18.42 -1.21 -24.07
CA ILE A 304 -19.58 -0.87 -23.23
C ILE A 304 -20.81 -0.61 -24.13
N LYS A 305 -21.97 -1.16 -23.75
CA LYS A 305 -23.25 -0.97 -24.47
C LYS A 305 -23.91 0.38 -24.15
N LEU A 306 -23.12 1.45 -24.27
CA LEU A 306 -23.51 2.85 -24.10
C LEU A 306 -22.88 3.69 -25.22
N THR A 307 -23.43 4.87 -25.47
CA THR A 307 -22.85 5.81 -26.44
C THR A 307 -21.63 6.49 -25.79
N PRO A 308 -20.45 6.46 -26.44
CA PRO A 308 -19.29 7.19 -25.93
C PRO A 308 -19.54 8.70 -26.06
N TYR A 309 -19.36 9.44 -24.96
CA TYR A 309 -19.44 10.90 -24.93
C TYR A 309 -18.10 11.53 -25.36
N ALA A 310 -17.01 11.02 -24.79
CA ALA A 310 -15.65 11.47 -25.07
C ALA A 310 -14.73 10.27 -25.26
N LYS A 311 -13.75 10.39 -26.17
CA LYS A 311 -12.71 9.38 -26.40
C LYS A 311 -11.34 10.04 -26.34
N GLY A 312 -10.48 9.55 -25.45
CA GLY A 312 -9.08 9.92 -25.40
C GLY A 312 -8.18 8.84 -25.99
N SER A 313 -6.87 8.99 -25.82
CA SER A 313 -5.90 8.01 -26.36
C SER A 313 -5.92 6.67 -25.61
N ARG A 314 -6.31 6.69 -24.33
CA ARG A 314 -6.28 5.50 -23.44
C ARG A 314 -7.64 5.10 -22.89
N PHE A 315 -8.54 6.06 -22.74
CA PHE A 315 -9.82 5.88 -22.04
C PHE A 315 -10.97 6.39 -22.87
N VAL A 316 -12.16 5.86 -22.58
CA VAL A 316 -13.42 6.32 -23.12
C VAL A 316 -14.35 6.64 -21.96
N PHE A 317 -15.06 7.74 -22.08
CA PHE A 317 -16.08 8.16 -21.14
C PHE A 317 -17.46 7.94 -21.76
N TYR A 318 -18.26 7.12 -21.09
CA TYR A 318 -19.62 6.78 -21.49
C TYR A 318 -20.63 7.48 -20.61
N VAL A 319 -21.73 7.93 -21.23
CA VAL A 319 -22.91 8.51 -20.56
C VAL A 319 -24.16 7.79 -21.05
N ILE A 320 -25.32 8.07 -20.44
CA ILE A 320 -26.62 7.56 -20.89
C ILE A 320 -27.24 8.43 -21.97
#